data_AF-A0A9C8I8K6-F1
#
_entry.id   AF-A0A9C8I8K6-F1
#
_cell.length_a   1.000
_cell.length_b   1.000
_cell.length_c   1.000
_cell.angle_alpha   90.00
_cell.angle_beta   90.00
_cell.angle_gamma   90.00
#
_symmetry.space_group_name_H-M   'P 1'
#
loop_
_entity.id
_entity.type
_entity.pdbx_description
1 polymer ?
#
loop_
_entity_poly.entity_id
_entity_poly.type
_entity_poly.pdbx_seq_one_letter_code
_entity_poly.pdbx_strand_id
1 'polypeptide(L)'
;MKKGPHLLLYDESDEERICSIDFGMIRPGTPGWEIPVLLWNKKGFSDAPSATDVRICAVAGNSCSTGIIENKYLSVKSDGIIDPDNRGIVDDSETEFTKVGGSLVDEGGCHSIGDIPSNCARRLIFRLDLPEDFSVNGFPRLIIQAGCFSEKVKWLYVPDA
;
A
#
# COMPACT_ATOMS: atom_id res chain seq x y z
N MET A 1 -11.24 -5.33 23.77
CA MET A 1 -11.18 -5.59 22.31
C MET A 1 -9.98 -6.47 22.02
N LYS A 2 -10.11 -7.50 21.17
CA LYS A 2 -8.97 -8.35 20.81
C LYS A 2 -7.91 -7.49 20.11
N LYS A 3 -6.70 -7.47 20.66
CA LYS A 3 -5.53 -6.75 20.15
C LYS A 3 -5.00 -7.42 18.88
N GLY A 4 -5.78 -7.48 17.79
CA GLY A 4 -5.27 -7.96 16.49
C GLY A 4 -4.27 -6.98 15.87
N PRO A 5 -3.54 -7.37 14.80
CA PRO A 5 -2.78 -6.41 14.00
C PRO A 5 -3.72 -5.33 13.45
N HIS A 6 -3.20 -4.12 13.25
CA HIS A 6 -3.98 -3.01 12.70
C HIS A 6 -3.09 -2.21 11.76
N LEU A 7 -3.32 -2.41 10.48
CA LEU A 7 -2.57 -1.80 9.40
C LEU A 7 -3.14 -0.42 9.08
N LEU A 8 -2.29 0.60 9.14
CA LEU A 8 -2.65 2.00 8.86
C LEU A 8 -1.61 2.62 7.95
N LEU A 9 -2.07 3.25 6.87
CA LEU A 9 -1.21 4.00 5.96
C LEU A 9 -1.05 5.43 6.45
N TYR A 10 0.18 5.90 6.38
CA TYR A 10 0.59 7.28 6.59
C TYR A 10 1.35 7.78 5.36
N ASP A 11 1.36 9.09 5.17
CA ASP A 11 2.17 9.75 4.16
C ASP A 11 3.68 9.60 4.43
N GLU A 12 4.51 10.15 3.55
CA GLU A 12 5.98 10.02 3.66
C GLU A 12 6.55 10.70 4.91
N SER A 13 5.88 11.75 5.39
CA SER A 13 6.29 12.52 6.57
C SER A 13 5.93 11.81 7.88
N ASP A 14 5.15 10.73 7.81
CA ASP A 14 4.61 10.01 8.95
C ASP A 14 3.67 10.87 9.84
N GLU A 15 3.04 11.90 9.28
CA GLU A 15 2.18 12.83 10.02
C GLU A 15 0.70 12.57 9.76
N GLU A 16 0.32 12.32 8.51
CA GLU A 16 -1.08 12.23 8.09
C GLU A 16 -1.48 10.79 7.76
N ARG A 17 -2.60 10.34 8.36
CA ARG A 17 -3.20 9.07 7.98
C ARG A 17 -3.87 9.20 6.63
N ILE A 18 -3.49 8.35 5.68
CA ILE A 18 -4.06 8.32 4.34
C ILE A 18 -4.79 6.99 4.08
N CYS A 19 -5.69 7.01 3.10
CA CYS A 19 -6.36 5.81 2.58
C CYS A 19 -6.24 5.68 1.06
N SER A 20 -5.70 6.71 0.41
CA SER A 20 -5.51 6.76 -1.03
C SER A 20 -4.20 7.46 -1.36
N ILE A 21 -3.68 7.13 -2.53
CA ILE A 21 -2.54 7.79 -3.14
C ILE A 21 -3.03 8.53 -4.37
N ASP A 22 -2.68 9.82 -4.43
CA ASP A 22 -3.04 10.71 -5.52
C ASP A 22 -1.78 11.12 -6.27
N PHE A 23 -1.71 10.73 -7.54
CA PHE A 23 -0.59 11.08 -8.42
C PHE A 23 -0.78 12.47 -9.05
N GLY A 24 -1.84 13.22 -8.72
CA GLY A 24 -2.13 14.48 -9.40
C GLY A 24 -2.59 14.24 -10.85
N MET A 25 -2.45 15.25 -11.71
CA MET A 25 -2.97 15.20 -13.08
C MET A 25 -2.03 14.42 -14.00
N ILE A 26 -2.53 13.34 -14.60
CA ILE A 26 -1.78 12.50 -15.55
C ILE A 26 -1.96 12.99 -16.97
N ARG A 27 -0.86 13.30 -17.65
CA ARG A 27 -0.82 13.71 -19.06
C ARG A 27 0.12 12.79 -19.86
N PRO A 28 0.00 12.77 -21.19
CA PRO A 28 0.96 12.07 -22.05
C PRO A 28 2.39 12.56 -21.75
N GLY A 29 3.32 11.60 -21.58
CA GLY A 29 4.71 11.89 -21.22
C GLY A 29 4.94 12.35 -19.77
N THR A 30 3.93 12.29 -18.89
CA THR A 30 4.14 12.47 -17.44
C THR A 30 5.14 11.40 -16.95
N PRO A 31 6.26 11.79 -16.31
CA PRO A 31 7.23 10.82 -15.80
C PRO A 31 6.60 9.93 -14.74
N GLY A 32 7.09 8.70 -14.62
CA GLY A 32 6.69 7.79 -13.56
C GLY A 32 7.02 8.37 -12.19
N TRP A 33 6.02 8.94 -11.53
CA TRP A 33 6.16 9.45 -10.18
C TRP A 33 6.24 8.28 -9.20
N GLU A 34 7.12 8.41 -8.23
CA GLU A 34 7.20 7.51 -7.09
C GLU A 34 6.61 8.23 -5.88
N ILE A 35 5.67 7.58 -5.20
CA ILE A 35 5.05 8.09 -3.97
C ILE A 35 5.41 7.13 -2.83
N PRO A 36 6.29 7.54 -1.91
CA PRO A 36 6.57 6.79 -0.71
C PRO A 36 5.45 6.97 0.33
N VAL A 37 5.12 5.90 1.02
CA VAL A 37 4.15 5.88 2.13
C VAL A 37 4.62 4.93 3.22
N LEU A 38 4.04 5.05 4.42
CA LEU A 38 4.37 4.20 5.56
C LEU A 38 3.17 3.36 5.98
N LEU A 39 3.31 2.04 5.91
CA LEU A 39 2.30 1.11 6.40
C LEU A 39 2.66 0.63 7.81
N TRP A 40 1.99 1.18 8.80
CA TRP A 40 2.21 0.85 10.21
C TRP A 40 1.37 -0.33 10.67
N ASN A 41 1.96 -1.21 11.49
CA ASN A 41 1.21 -2.10 12.36
C ASN A 41 1.14 -1.52 13.78
N LYS A 42 -0.01 -0.89 14.10
CA LYS A 42 -0.26 -0.20 15.38
C LYS A 42 0.84 0.76 15.83
N LYS A 43 0.96 1.87 15.09
CA LYS A 43 1.79 3.01 15.47
C LYS A 43 1.53 3.44 16.93
N GLY A 44 2.58 3.47 17.75
CA GLY A 44 2.55 3.87 19.16
C GLY A 44 2.18 2.76 20.16
N PHE A 45 1.96 1.51 19.73
CA PHE A 45 1.60 0.41 20.63
C PHE A 45 2.52 -0.80 20.41
N SER A 46 3.41 -1.08 21.36
CA SER A 46 4.40 -2.15 21.28
C SER A 46 3.89 -3.54 21.74
N ASP A 47 2.68 -3.60 22.30
CA ASP A 47 2.09 -4.82 22.88
C ASP A 47 1.14 -5.56 21.93
N ALA A 48 1.16 -5.22 20.64
CA ALA A 48 0.37 -5.89 19.61
C ALA A 48 1.11 -7.10 19.03
N PRO A 49 0.38 -8.05 18.42
CA PRO A 49 1.01 -9.07 17.59
C PRO A 49 1.56 -8.45 16.30
N SER A 50 2.61 -9.06 15.75
CA SER A 50 3.05 -8.79 14.39
C SER A 50 1.91 -9.06 13.39
N ALA A 51 1.85 -8.23 12.35
CA ALA A 51 1.05 -8.50 11.16
C ALA A 51 1.83 -9.47 10.28
N THR A 52 1.25 -10.62 9.95
CA THR A 52 1.93 -11.69 9.20
C THR A 52 1.38 -11.82 7.79
N ASP A 53 2.23 -12.13 6.82
CA ASP A 53 1.91 -12.21 5.38
C ASP A 53 1.01 -11.04 4.96
N VAL A 54 1.53 -9.82 5.13
CA VAL A 54 0.82 -8.62 4.71
C VAL A 54 0.85 -8.56 3.20
N ARG A 55 -0.33 -8.39 2.61
CA ARG A 55 -0.50 -8.19 1.16
C ARG A 55 -1.04 -6.82 0.87
N ILE A 56 -0.61 -6.27 -0.24
CA ILE A 56 -0.99 -4.95 -0.74
C ILE A 56 -1.61 -5.08 -2.11
N CYS A 57 -2.73 -4.40 -2.30
CA CYS A 57 -3.34 -4.19 -3.62
C CYS A 57 -3.88 -2.76 -3.70
N ALA A 58 -4.36 -2.37 -4.88
CA ALA A 58 -5.07 -1.11 -5.05
C ALA A 58 -6.36 -1.29 -5.85
N VAL A 59 -7.36 -0.48 -5.52
CA VAL A 59 -8.61 -0.35 -6.27
C VAL A 59 -8.79 1.09 -6.77
N ALA A 60 -9.59 1.25 -7.81
CA ALA A 60 -9.95 2.56 -8.33
C ALA A 60 -10.85 3.26 -7.30
N GLY A 61 -10.44 4.44 -6.83
CA GLY A 61 -11.25 5.29 -5.95
C GLY A 61 -12.22 6.21 -6.70
N ASN A 62 -12.07 6.31 -8.02
CA ASN A 62 -12.92 7.09 -8.91
C ASN A 62 -12.81 6.60 -10.36
N SER A 63 -13.67 7.10 -11.26
CA SER A 63 -13.65 6.73 -12.68
C SER A 63 -12.34 7.10 -13.40
N CYS A 64 -11.61 8.10 -12.89
CA CYS A 64 -10.32 8.52 -13.43
C CYS A 64 -9.20 7.48 -13.19
N SER A 65 -9.34 6.60 -12.20
CA SER A 65 -8.33 5.60 -11.83
C SER A 65 -8.64 4.18 -12.35
N THR A 66 -9.82 3.95 -12.93
CA THR A 66 -10.23 2.63 -13.44
C THR A 66 -9.24 2.06 -14.44
N GLY A 67 -8.87 2.83 -15.48
CA GLY A 67 -7.94 2.37 -16.50
C GLY A 67 -6.53 2.09 -15.96
N ILE A 68 -6.11 2.75 -14.87
CA ILE A 68 -4.80 2.49 -14.24
C ILE A 68 -4.79 1.11 -13.58
N ILE A 69 -5.86 0.79 -12.85
CA ILE A 69 -5.99 -0.48 -12.13
C ILE A 69 -6.22 -1.64 -13.09
N GLU A 70 -7.14 -1.50 -14.06
CA GLU A 70 -7.48 -2.57 -15.00
C GLU A 70 -6.30 -2.96 -15.90
N ASN A 71 -5.48 -2.00 -16.31
CA ASN A 71 -4.29 -2.25 -17.12
C ASN A 71 -3.02 -2.56 -16.30
N LYS A 72 -3.12 -2.61 -14.96
CA LYS A 72 -1.99 -2.86 -14.04
C LYS A 72 -0.81 -1.90 -14.27
N TYR A 73 -1.10 -0.60 -14.33
CA TYR A 73 -0.08 0.44 -14.44
C TYR A 73 0.46 0.91 -13.09
N LEU A 74 -0.16 0.51 -11.98
CA LEU A 74 0.38 0.74 -10.64
C LEU A 74 1.31 -0.41 -10.25
N SER A 75 2.49 -0.06 -9.77
CA SER A 75 3.45 -1.00 -9.19
C SER A 75 3.82 -0.55 -7.79
N VAL A 76 4.20 -1.49 -6.93
CA VAL A 76 4.66 -1.24 -5.56
C VAL A 76 5.91 -2.05 -5.27
N LYS A 77 6.80 -1.50 -4.43
CA LYS A 77 7.86 -2.25 -3.76
C LYS A 77 7.93 -1.88 -2.28
N SER A 78 8.43 -2.80 -1.47
CA SER A 78 8.85 -2.56 -0.10
C SER A 78 10.26 -1.96 -0.06
N ASP A 79 10.45 -0.87 0.67
CA ASP A 79 11.75 -0.22 0.92
C ASP A 79 12.16 -0.40 2.40
N GLY A 80 11.93 -1.61 2.92
CA GLY A 80 12.34 -2.03 4.25
C GLY A 80 11.38 -1.65 5.38
N ILE A 81 11.71 -2.13 6.58
CA ILE A 81 10.99 -1.85 7.82
C ILE A 81 11.62 -0.64 8.54
N ILE A 82 10.77 0.28 8.97
CA ILE A 82 11.10 1.36 9.90
C ILE A 82 10.75 0.91 11.31
N ASP A 83 11.77 0.79 12.16
CA ASP A 83 11.63 0.44 13.57
C ASP A 83 12.00 1.62 14.47
N PRO A 84 11.02 2.33 15.06
CA PRO A 84 11.31 3.43 15.97
C PRO A 84 12.05 2.99 17.24
N ASP A 85 11.97 1.72 17.61
CA ASP A 85 12.62 1.17 18.80
C ASP A 85 14.02 0.60 18.50
N ASN A 86 14.46 0.67 17.24
CA ASN A 86 15.78 0.26 16.75
C ASN A 86 16.21 -1.15 17.22
N ARG A 87 15.30 -2.11 17.18
CA ARG A 87 15.49 -3.50 17.66
C ARG A 87 16.32 -4.35 16.70
N GLY A 88 16.85 -3.78 15.62
CA GLY A 88 17.70 -4.47 14.65
C GLY A 88 16.93 -5.47 13.78
N ILE A 89 15.82 -5.02 13.19
CA ILE A 89 15.02 -5.82 12.27
C ILE A 89 15.80 -6.01 10.96
N VAL A 90 15.74 -7.21 10.39
CA VAL A 90 16.36 -7.53 9.10
C VAL A 90 15.69 -6.68 8.01
N ASP A 91 16.52 -5.98 7.22
CA ASP A 91 16.06 -5.25 6.05
C ASP A 91 15.62 -6.24 4.96
N ASP A 92 14.36 -6.17 4.61
CA ASP A 92 13.70 -6.94 3.54
C ASP A 92 13.19 -5.98 2.45
N SER A 93 14.01 -4.97 2.15
CA SER A 93 13.85 -4.13 0.98
C SER A 93 13.88 -4.95 -0.31
N GLU A 94 13.00 -4.56 -1.22
CA GLU A 94 12.87 -5.15 -2.54
C GLU A 94 13.56 -4.26 -3.57
N THR A 95 14.31 -4.86 -4.49
CA THR A 95 14.96 -4.12 -5.57
C THR A 95 14.00 -3.78 -6.71
N GLU A 96 13.03 -4.66 -6.95
CA GLU A 96 12.11 -4.60 -8.08
C GLU A 96 10.70 -4.16 -7.67
N PHE A 97 9.98 -3.56 -8.62
CA PHE A 97 8.58 -3.20 -8.44
C PHE A 97 7.66 -4.32 -8.93
N THR A 98 6.62 -4.61 -8.16
CA THR A 98 5.58 -5.59 -8.51
C THR A 98 4.29 -4.87 -8.89
N LYS A 99 3.70 -5.24 -10.03
CA LYS A 99 2.41 -4.70 -10.48
C LYS A 99 1.29 -5.12 -9.54
N VAL A 100 0.45 -4.16 -9.17
CA VAL A 100 -0.72 -4.36 -8.29
C VAL A 100 -1.95 -3.70 -8.88
N GLY A 101 -3.12 -4.25 -8.54
CA GLY A 101 -4.40 -3.76 -9.00
C GLY A 101 -5.45 -4.86 -8.95
N GLY A 102 -6.62 -4.54 -8.40
CA GLY A 102 -7.71 -5.50 -8.23
C GLY A 102 -8.07 -5.66 -6.77
N SER A 103 -8.11 -6.89 -6.27
CA SER A 103 -8.54 -7.20 -4.91
C SER A 103 -7.46 -7.97 -4.15
N LEU A 104 -7.43 -7.85 -2.82
CA LEU A 104 -6.54 -8.62 -1.95
C LEU A 104 -6.74 -10.14 -2.04
N VAL A 105 -7.88 -10.60 -2.55
CA VAL A 105 -8.15 -12.04 -2.78
C VAL A 105 -7.76 -12.52 -4.18
N ASP A 106 -7.36 -11.61 -5.07
CA ASP A 106 -6.86 -11.95 -6.40
C ASP A 106 -5.35 -12.19 -6.30
N GLU A 107 -4.92 -13.44 -6.43
CA GLU A 107 -3.50 -13.81 -6.36
C GLU A 107 -2.64 -13.06 -7.38
N GLY A 108 -3.21 -12.67 -8.53
CA GLY A 108 -2.51 -11.87 -9.54
C GLY A 108 -2.65 -10.37 -9.37
N GLY A 109 -3.44 -9.89 -8.41
CA GLY A 109 -3.76 -8.47 -8.19
C GLY A 109 -3.08 -7.86 -6.97
N CYS A 110 -2.44 -8.67 -6.14
CA CYS A 110 -1.78 -8.24 -4.90
C CYS A 110 -0.30 -8.63 -4.85
N HIS A 111 0.45 -7.93 -4.00
CA HIS A 111 1.86 -8.18 -3.72
C HIS A 111 2.03 -8.50 -2.24
N SER A 112 2.76 -9.57 -1.90
CA SER A 112 3.11 -9.86 -0.51
C SER A 112 4.36 -9.07 -0.14
N ILE A 113 4.25 -8.29 0.93
CA ILE A 113 5.33 -7.45 1.47
C ILE A 113 5.89 -8.04 2.77
N GLY A 114 5.55 -9.29 3.10
CA GLY A 114 6.01 -9.96 4.30
C GLY A 114 5.38 -9.44 5.60
N ASP A 115 6.09 -9.61 6.70
CA ASP A 115 5.59 -9.35 8.04
C ASP A 115 5.86 -7.91 8.47
N ILE A 116 5.03 -7.35 9.34
CA ILE A 116 5.24 -6.04 9.97
C ILE A 116 5.14 -6.21 11.49
N PRO A 117 6.26 -6.11 12.23
CA PRO A 117 6.24 -6.20 13.68
C PRO A 117 5.41 -5.09 14.34
N SER A 118 5.05 -5.30 15.61
CA SER A 118 4.29 -4.31 16.37
C SER A 118 5.09 -3.02 16.56
N ASN A 119 4.40 -1.89 16.40
CA ASN A 119 5.01 -0.57 16.48
C ASN A 119 6.12 -0.36 15.46
N CYS A 120 6.03 -0.99 14.30
CA CYS A 120 6.92 -0.75 13.17
C CYS A 120 6.09 -0.35 11.94
N ALA A 121 6.74 0.35 11.02
CA ALA A 121 6.20 0.65 9.71
C ALA A 121 6.96 -0.15 8.65
N ARG A 122 6.29 -0.45 7.54
CA ARG A 122 6.98 -0.78 6.30
C ARG A 122 6.89 0.39 5.35
N ARG A 123 8.03 0.80 4.78
CA ARG A 123 8.03 1.81 3.74
C ARG A 123 7.63 1.16 2.43
N LEU A 124 6.64 1.72 1.76
CA LEU A 124 6.18 1.27 0.46
C LEU A 124 6.40 2.39 -0.55
N ILE A 125 6.91 2.05 -1.73
CA ILE A 125 7.08 2.99 -2.83
C ILE A 125 6.13 2.56 -3.93
N PHE A 126 5.18 3.43 -4.26
CA PHE A 126 4.23 3.23 -5.35
C PHE A 126 4.68 3.98 -6.60
N ARG A 127 4.61 3.33 -7.76
CA ARG A 127 4.99 3.93 -9.03
C ARG A 127 3.93 3.71 -10.09
N LEU A 128 3.71 4.73 -10.92
CA LEU A 128 2.90 4.60 -12.13
C LEU A 128 3.81 4.37 -13.34
N ASP A 129 3.61 3.23 -14.01
CA ASP A 129 4.28 2.84 -15.24
C ASP A 129 3.27 2.94 -16.40
N LEU A 130 3.16 4.14 -16.98
CA LEU A 130 2.14 4.49 -17.98
C LEU A 130 2.71 4.48 -19.41
N PRO A 131 1.94 4.04 -20.42
CA PRO A 131 2.27 4.28 -21.83
C PRO A 131 2.37 5.78 -22.16
N GLU A 132 3.18 6.13 -23.16
CA GLU A 132 3.43 7.54 -23.55
C GLU A 132 2.16 8.31 -23.91
N ASP A 133 1.18 7.63 -24.52
CA ASP A 133 -0.09 8.18 -24.99
C ASP A 133 -1.21 8.11 -23.95
N PHE A 134 -0.94 7.51 -22.78
CA PHE A 134 -1.94 7.37 -21.73
C PHE A 134 -2.28 8.74 -21.12
N SER A 135 -3.57 8.99 -20.98
CA SER A 135 -4.07 10.20 -20.34
C SER A 135 -5.36 9.92 -19.59
N VAL A 136 -5.61 10.73 -18.57
CA VAL A 136 -6.82 10.66 -17.76
C VAL A 136 -7.44 12.05 -17.72
N ASN A 137 -8.74 12.13 -17.99
CA ASN A 137 -9.49 13.38 -17.83
C ASN A 137 -9.88 13.58 -16.36
N GLY A 138 -8.93 14.07 -15.56
CA GLY A 138 -9.15 14.42 -14.15
C GLY A 138 -7.99 14.04 -13.24
N PHE A 139 -8.30 13.91 -11.94
CA PHE A 139 -7.35 13.52 -10.90
C PHE A 139 -7.65 12.07 -10.47
N PRO A 140 -6.87 11.08 -10.94
CA PRO A 140 -7.03 9.69 -10.50
C PRO A 140 -6.74 9.55 -9.01
N ARG A 141 -7.63 8.84 -8.31
CA ARG A 141 -7.50 8.50 -6.90
C ARG A 141 -7.40 7.00 -6.74
N LEU A 142 -6.28 6.49 -6.21
CA LEU A 142 -6.06 5.06 -6.03
C LEU A 142 -6.19 4.71 -4.54
N ILE A 143 -7.13 3.82 -4.18
CA ILE A 143 -7.31 3.39 -2.79
C ILE A 143 -6.41 2.19 -2.56
N ILE A 144 -5.55 2.28 -1.54
CA ILE A 144 -4.64 1.19 -1.18
C ILE A 144 -5.34 0.28 -0.18
N GLN A 145 -5.31 -1.02 -0.47
CA GLN A 145 -5.81 -2.06 0.39
C GLN A 145 -4.65 -2.84 0.97
N ALA A 146 -4.65 -3.02 2.29
CA ALA A 146 -3.68 -3.83 3.01
C ALA A 146 -4.42 -4.86 3.87
N GLY A 147 -3.98 -6.12 3.82
CA GLY A 147 -4.59 -7.19 4.60
C GLY A 147 -3.55 -8.21 5.06
N CYS A 148 -3.82 -8.84 6.20
CA CYS A 148 -3.01 -9.97 6.68
C CYS A 148 -3.74 -11.26 6.32
N PHE A 149 -3.10 -12.16 5.60
CA PHE A 149 -3.62 -13.51 5.42
C PHE A 149 -3.14 -14.39 6.58
N SER A 150 -3.94 -14.46 7.64
CA SER A 150 -3.88 -15.60 8.56
C SER A 150 -5.21 -16.34 8.48
N GLU A 151 -5.22 -17.67 8.65
CA GLU A 151 -6.44 -18.51 8.68
C GLU A 151 -7.52 -18.01 9.68
N LYS A 152 -7.22 -17.01 10.52
CA LYS A 152 -8.08 -16.47 11.58
C LYS A 152 -8.55 -15.02 11.39
N VAL A 153 -8.14 -14.28 10.35
CA VAL A 153 -8.49 -12.85 10.21
C VAL A 153 -9.49 -12.60 9.09
N LYS A 154 -10.70 -12.20 9.51
CA LYS A 154 -11.75 -11.63 8.65
C LYS A 154 -11.41 -10.16 8.33
N TRP A 155 -11.62 -9.81 7.06
CA TRP A 155 -11.41 -8.53 6.39
C TRP A 155 -11.90 -7.30 7.18
N LEU A 156 -11.07 -6.26 7.25
CA LEU A 156 -11.49 -4.89 7.59
C LEU A 156 -11.66 -4.11 6.28
N TYR A 157 -12.86 -4.18 5.72
CA TYR A 157 -13.39 -3.12 4.87
C TYR A 157 -14.77 -2.77 5.44
N VAL A 158 -14.88 -1.64 6.12
CA VAL A 158 -16.17 -0.98 6.33
C VAL A 158 -16.06 0.32 5.54
N PRO A 159 -16.57 0.36 4.30
CA PRO A 159 -16.97 1.64 3.75
C PRO A 159 -18.17 2.10 4.59
N ASP A 160 -18.10 3.31 5.12
CA ASP A 160 -19.24 3.91 5.82
C ASP A 160 -20.48 3.85 4.90
N ALA A 161 -21.59 3.38 5.49
CA ALA A 161 -22.91 3.35 4.89
C ALA A 161 -23.52 4.76 4.78
#